data_AF-A0A2H0YUS6-F1
#
_entry.id   AF-A0A2H0YUS6-F1
#
_cell.length_a   1.000
_cell.length_b   1.000
_cell.length_c   1.000
_cell.angle_alpha   90.00
_cell.angle_beta   90.00
_cell.angle_gamma   90.00
#
_symmetry.space_group_name_H-M   'P 1'
#
loop_
_entity.id
_entity.type
_entity.pdbx_description
1 polymer ?
#
loop_
_entity_poly.entity_id
_entity_poly.type
_entity_poly.pdbx_seq_one_letter_code
_entity_poly.pdbx_strand_id
1 'polypeptide(L)'
;AWSWGAGEMMVFAATLIWSVEFIIAKKVLKTIHPNIVAWARLTIGVFFLLLFLLATGRADTLLSVSLAGWMWSLLTGFILLFFVLTWYHALKRAPATLITSVLVFASPITTFLDELLRKNQLSFNNAIGSLIIIIGIALFTFALIFNQRRQNLTPNSLKPNP
;
A
#
# COMPACT_ATOMS: atom_id res chain seq x y z
N ALA A 1 -23.67 -14.85 14.38
CA ALA A 1 -23.45 -15.55 13.09
C ALA A 1 -22.55 -14.66 12.24
N TRP A 2 -21.50 -15.20 11.63
CA TRP A 2 -20.66 -14.44 10.70
C TRP A 2 -21.47 -14.19 9.42
N SER A 3 -22.02 -13.00 9.25
CA SER A 3 -22.64 -12.57 7.99
C SER A 3 -21.62 -11.83 7.16
N TRP A 4 -21.52 -12.16 5.87
CA TRP A 4 -20.81 -11.33 4.91
C TRP A 4 -21.55 -9.98 4.81
N GLY A 5 -20.98 -8.95 5.43
CA GLY A 5 -21.51 -7.60 5.40
C GLY A 5 -21.04 -6.81 4.19
N ALA A 6 -21.65 -5.65 3.99
CA ALA A 6 -21.25 -4.72 2.94
C ALA A 6 -19.78 -4.26 3.11
N GLY A 7 -19.31 -4.11 4.35
CA GLY A 7 -17.94 -3.69 4.64
C GLY A 7 -16.90 -4.70 4.15
N GLU A 8 -17.12 -5.99 4.42
CA GLU A 8 -16.23 -7.08 3.97
C GLU A 8 -16.16 -7.13 2.45
N MET A 9 -17.31 -6.96 1.77
CA MET A 9 -17.36 -6.90 0.30
C MET A 9 -16.60 -5.68 -0.25
N MET A 10 -16.72 -4.51 0.40
CA MET A 10 -15.98 -3.30 0.01
C MET A 10 -14.47 -3.50 0.16
N VAL A 11 -14.01 -4.12 1.25
CA VAL A 11 -12.58 -4.41 1.46
C VAL A 11 -12.06 -5.42 0.43
N PHE A 12 -12.83 -6.48 0.15
CA PHE A 12 -12.48 -7.45 -0.88
C PHE A 12 -12.40 -6.82 -2.28
N ALA A 13 -13.39 -6.02 -2.66
CA ALA A 13 -13.37 -5.31 -3.94
C ALA A 13 -12.19 -4.33 -4.03
N ALA A 14 -11.93 -3.56 -2.97
CA ALA A 14 -10.82 -2.63 -2.91
C ALA A 14 -9.46 -3.33 -3.10
N THR A 15 -9.25 -4.46 -2.42
CA THR A 15 -8.00 -5.25 -2.53
C THR A 15 -7.82 -5.89 -3.90
N LEU A 16 -8.89 -6.34 -4.56
CA LEU A 16 -8.84 -6.83 -5.95
C LEU A 16 -8.43 -5.72 -6.92
N ILE A 17 -9.10 -4.56 -6.86
CA ILE A 17 -8.78 -3.40 -7.71
C ILE A 17 -7.32 -2.97 -7.50
N TRP A 18 -6.90 -2.93 -6.24
CA TRP A 18 -5.53 -2.57 -5.86
C TRP A 18 -4.50 -3.58 -6.37
N SER A 19 -4.81 -4.87 -6.37
CA SER A 19 -3.93 -5.91 -6.93
C SER A 19 -3.74 -5.75 -8.45
N VAL A 20 -4.81 -5.42 -9.18
CA VAL A 20 -4.73 -5.13 -10.62
C VAL A 20 -3.90 -3.87 -10.88
N GLU A 21 -4.09 -2.84 -10.07
CA GLU A 21 -3.32 -1.58 -10.13
C GLU A 21 -1.81 -1.85 -10.05
N PHE A 22 -1.36 -2.70 -9.12
CA PHE A 22 0.06 -3.06 -9.01
C PHE A 22 0.64 -3.71 -10.24
N ILE A 23 -0.11 -4.64 -10.84
CA ILE A 23 0.34 -5.36 -12.03
C ILE A 23 0.50 -4.37 -13.19
N ILE A 24 -0.47 -3.46 -13.35
CA ILE A 24 -0.42 -2.40 -14.36
C ILE A 24 0.76 -1.47 -14.09
N ALA A 25 0.89 -0.95 -12.86
CA ALA A 25 1.97 -0.06 -12.47
C ALA A 25 3.35 -0.67 -12.74
N LYS A 26 3.56 -1.94 -12.36
CA LYS A 26 4.83 -2.64 -12.60
C LYS A 26 5.13 -2.82 -14.10
N LYS A 27 4.11 -3.05 -14.93
CA LYS A 27 4.27 -3.12 -16.39
C LYS A 27 4.64 -1.75 -16.98
N VAL A 28 3.91 -0.70 -16.59
CA VAL A 28 4.13 0.68 -17.07
C VAL A 28 5.52 1.21 -16.68
N LEU A 29 6.00 0.89 -15.48
CA LEU A 29 7.32 1.30 -14.98
C LEU A 29 8.51 0.72 -15.79
N LYS A 30 8.28 -0.25 -16.67
CA LYS A 30 9.30 -0.76 -17.58
C LYS A 30 9.66 0.26 -18.66
N THR A 31 8.70 1.08 -19.09
CA THR A 31 8.87 2.04 -20.19
C THR A 31 8.79 3.49 -19.73
N ILE A 32 8.03 3.77 -18.66
CA ILE A 32 7.77 5.13 -18.17
C ILE A 32 8.58 5.42 -16.89
N HIS A 33 9.04 6.67 -16.76
CA HIS A 33 9.76 7.12 -15.57
C HIS A 33 8.85 7.08 -14.31
N PRO A 34 9.33 6.58 -13.14
CA PRO A 34 8.53 6.47 -11.92
C PRO A 34 7.78 7.73 -11.51
N ASN A 35 8.43 8.89 -11.61
CA ASN A 35 7.82 10.17 -11.22
C ASN A 35 6.59 10.52 -12.08
N ILE A 36 6.58 10.15 -13.37
CA ILE A 36 5.44 10.40 -14.27
C ILE A 36 4.27 9.51 -13.86
N VAL A 37 4.54 8.24 -13.56
CA VAL A 37 3.50 7.30 -13.10
C VAL A 37 2.91 7.73 -11.76
N ALA A 38 3.76 8.18 -10.82
CA ALA A 38 3.34 8.74 -9.55
C ALA A 38 2.45 9.98 -9.72
N TRP A 39 2.87 10.92 -10.59
CA TRP A 39 2.08 12.11 -10.92
C TRP A 39 0.73 11.73 -11.50
N ALA A 40 0.70 10.84 -12.49
CA ALA A 40 -0.54 10.37 -13.11
C ALA A 40 -1.48 9.75 -12.08
N ARG A 41 -0.98 8.88 -11.18
CA ARG A 41 -1.78 8.27 -10.11
C ARG A 41 -2.45 9.33 -9.22
N LEU A 42 -1.70 10.34 -8.80
CA LEU A 42 -2.21 11.39 -7.91
C LEU A 42 -3.20 12.31 -8.62
N THR A 43 -2.91 12.74 -9.85
CA THR A 43 -3.79 13.62 -10.61
C THR A 43 -5.10 12.94 -11.02
N ILE A 44 -5.03 11.70 -11.49
CA ILE A 44 -6.23 10.91 -11.85
C ILE A 44 -7.08 10.68 -10.60
N GLY A 45 -6.46 10.38 -9.45
CA GLY A 45 -7.16 10.24 -8.18
C GLY A 45 -7.93 11.51 -7.79
N VAL A 46 -7.28 12.67 -7.83
CA VAL A 46 -7.93 13.96 -7.55
C VAL A 46 -9.07 14.24 -8.52
N PHE A 47 -8.89 13.96 -9.81
CA PHE A 47 -9.95 14.12 -10.80
C PHE A 47 -11.21 13.31 -10.46
N PHE A 48 -11.06 12.03 -10.10
CA PHE A 48 -12.20 11.20 -9.71
C PHE A 48 -12.83 11.63 -8.37
N LEU A 49 -12.02 12.08 -7.41
CA LEU A 49 -12.54 12.61 -6.14
C LEU A 49 -13.36 13.88 -6.35
N LEU A 50 -12.90 14.80 -7.20
CA LEU A 50 -13.64 16.00 -7.56
C LEU A 50 -14.93 15.68 -8.31
N LEU A 51 -14.87 14.75 -9.27
CA LEU A 51 -16.06 14.27 -10.00
C LEU A 51 -17.09 13.67 -9.05
N PHE A 52 -16.66 12.85 -8.09
CA PHE A 52 -17.53 12.28 -7.06
C PHE A 52 -18.17 13.37 -6.19
N LEU A 53 -17.41 14.39 -5.81
CA LEU A 53 -17.91 15.48 -4.99
C LEU A 53 -18.99 16.31 -5.71
N LEU A 54 -18.76 16.58 -6.99
CA LEU A 54 -19.73 17.25 -7.86
C LEU A 54 -20.98 16.38 -8.06
N ALA A 55 -20.80 15.09 -8.35
CA ALA A 55 -21.92 14.16 -8.56
C ALA A 55 -22.77 13.95 -7.30
N THR A 56 -22.19 14.11 -6.11
CA THR A 56 -22.92 14.01 -4.83
C THR A 56 -23.45 15.35 -4.32
N GLY A 57 -23.21 16.46 -5.04
CA GLY A 57 -23.67 17.79 -4.67
C GLY A 57 -23.00 18.36 -3.42
N ARG A 58 -21.80 17.86 -3.07
CA ARG A 58 -21.08 18.20 -1.82
C ARG A 58 -19.89 19.13 -2.04
N ALA A 59 -19.86 19.85 -3.16
CA ALA A 59 -18.73 20.71 -3.51
C ALA A 59 -18.52 21.87 -2.51
N ASP A 60 -19.59 22.31 -1.84
CA ASP A 60 -19.60 23.29 -0.77
C ASP A 60 -18.73 22.88 0.42
N THR A 61 -18.56 21.57 0.65
CA THR A 61 -17.72 21.07 1.76
C THR A 61 -16.27 21.54 1.66
N LEU A 62 -15.72 21.74 0.46
CA LEU A 62 -14.36 22.28 0.28
C LEU A 62 -14.21 23.70 0.81
N LEU A 63 -15.26 24.51 0.71
CA LEU A 63 -15.28 25.89 1.21
C LEU A 63 -15.45 25.94 2.73
N SER A 64 -16.03 24.88 3.32
CA SER A 64 -16.24 24.78 4.77
C SER A 64 -15.00 24.32 5.54
N VAL A 65 -13.94 23.87 4.85
CA VAL A 65 -12.71 23.39 5.51
C VAL A 65 -11.95 24.56 6.12
N SER A 66 -11.70 24.49 7.43
CA SER A 66 -10.93 25.49 8.16
C SER A 66 -9.48 25.56 7.68
N LEU A 67 -8.80 26.68 7.94
CA LEU A 67 -7.38 26.83 7.64
C LEU A 67 -6.53 25.72 8.29
N ALA A 68 -6.85 25.35 9.53
CA ALA A 68 -6.19 24.24 10.23
C ALA A 68 -6.41 22.91 9.49
N GLY A 69 -7.62 22.67 8.98
CA GLY A 69 -7.93 21.49 8.15
C GLY A 69 -7.06 21.44 6.89
N TRP A 70 -6.94 22.55 6.17
CA TRP A 70 -6.07 22.65 4.99
C TRP A 70 -4.60 22.42 5.32
N MET A 71 -4.09 22.96 6.43
CA MET A 71 -2.71 22.73 6.88
C MET A 71 -2.45 21.24 7.17
N TRP A 72 -3.38 20.55 7.84
CA TRP A 72 -3.28 19.11 8.07
C TRP A 72 -3.36 18.29 6.77
N SER A 73 -4.21 18.68 5.82
CA SER A 73 -4.29 18.06 4.51
C SER A 73 -3.00 18.25 3.71
N LEU A 74 -2.37 19.43 3.75
CA LEU A 74 -1.09 19.68 3.10
C LEU A 74 0.04 18.87 3.73
N LEU A 75 0.10 18.82 5.07
CA LEU A 75 1.11 18.04 5.78
C LEU A 75 1.01 16.54 5.46
N THR A 76 -0.19 15.97 5.57
CA THR A 76 -0.42 14.55 5.25
C THR A 76 -0.23 14.27 3.77
N GLY A 77 -0.65 15.19 2.89
CA GLY A 77 -0.41 15.11 1.44
C GLY A 77 1.07 15.13 1.08
N PHE A 78 1.90 15.93 1.78
CA PHE A 78 3.34 15.97 1.58
C PHE A 78 4.02 14.67 2.01
N ILE A 79 3.63 14.10 3.15
CA ILE A 79 4.10 12.78 3.59
C ILE A 79 3.70 11.71 2.58
N LEU A 80 2.44 11.75 2.11
CA LEU A 80 1.93 10.83 1.09
C LEU A 80 2.72 10.96 -0.22
N LEU A 81 3.09 12.16 -0.64
CA LEU A 81 3.91 12.39 -1.83
C LEU A 81 5.27 11.69 -1.73
N PHE A 82 5.98 11.85 -0.60
CA PHE A 82 7.25 11.15 -0.40
C PHE A 82 7.09 9.63 -0.39
N PHE A 83 6.05 9.14 0.27
CA PHE A 83 5.72 7.72 0.25
C PHE A 83 5.51 7.23 -1.19
N VAL A 84 4.67 7.90 -1.96
CA VAL A 84 4.36 7.52 -3.35
C VAL A 84 5.61 7.56 -4.23
N LEU A 85 6.42 8.62 -4.14
CA LEU A 85 7.67 8.70 -4.91
C LEU A 85 8.61 7.55 -4.56
N THR A 86 8.85 7.32 -3.26
CA THR A 86 9.70 6.22 -2.79
C THR A 86 9.16 4.87 -3.26
N TRP A 87 7.84 4.69 -3.19
CA TRP A 87 7.15 3.48 -3.58
C TRP A 87 7.32 3.14 -5.06
N TYR A 88 7.04 4.08 -5.97
CA TYR A 88 7.18 3.83 -7.41
C TYR A 88 8.65 3.63 -7.81
N HIS A 89 9.59 4.29 -7.14
CA HIS A 89 11.03 4.06 -7.31
C HIS A 89 11.43 2.65 -6.85
N ALA A 90 10.94 2.19 -5.70
CA ALA A 90 11.20 0.84 -5.21
C ALA A 90 10.55 -0.22 -6.11
N LEU A 91 9.30 0.00 -6.52
CA LEU A 91 8.54 -0.88 -7.40
C LEU A 91 9.20 -1.02 -8.77
N LYS A 92 9.91 -0.01 -9.28
CA LYS A 92 10.69 -0.16 -10.52
C LYS A 92 11.85 -1.14 -10.33
N ARG A 93 12.53 -1.09 -9.18
CA ARG A 93 13.79 -1.80 -8.91
C ARG A 93 13.62 -3.24 -8.40
N ALA A 94 12.51 -3.56 -7.76
CA ALA A 94 12.30 -4.87 -7.13
C ALA A 94 10.97 -5.52 -7.53
N PRO A 95 10.79 -6.85 -7.31
CA PRO A 95 9.52 -7.52 -7.57
C PRO A 95 8.37 -6.89 -6.77
N ALA A 96 7.17 -6.83 -7.38
CA ALA A 96 6.00 -6.25 -6.73
C ALA A 96 5.70 -6.93 -5.38
N THR A 97 5.79 -8.26 -5.34
CA THR A 97 5.57 -9.05 -4.13
C THR A 97 6.47 -8.65 -2.97
N LEU A 98 7.76 -8.38 -3.24
CA LEU A 98 8.70 -7.98 -2.19
C LEU A 98 8.33 -6.61 -1.62
N ILE A 99 8.03 -5.65 -2.51
CA ILE A 99 7.69 -4.28 -2.12
C ILE A 99 6.36 -4.24 -1.36
N THR A 100 5.35 -5.01 -1.79
CA THR A 100 4.07 -5.13 -1.07
C THR A 100 4.23 -5.76 0.30
N SER A 101 5.12 -6.73 0.48
CA SER A 101 5.34 -7.34 1.80
C SER A 101 5.92 -6.34 2.82
N VAL A 102 6.73 -5.37 2.37
CA VAL A 102 7.19 -4.28 3.23
C VAL A 102 6.01 -3.41 3.68
N LEU A 103 5.03 -3.17 2.82
CA LEU A 103 3.85 -2.38 3.17
C LEU A 103 2.99 -3.05 4.25
N VAL A 104 3.00 -4.38 4.37
CA VAL A 104 2.24 -5.09 5.39
C VAL A 104 2.67 -4.68 6.81
N PHE A 105 3.93 -4.26 7.00
CA PHE A 105 4.39 -3.68 8.28
C PHE A 105 3.68 -2.37 8.64
N ALA A 106 3.07 -1.66 7.69
CA ALA A 106 2.34 -0.44 7.99
C ALA A 106 1.19 -0.71 8.98
N SER A 107 0.52 -1.87 8.89
CA SER A 107 -0.58 -2.21 9.79
C SER A 107 -0.19 -2.22 11.28
N PRO A 108 0.78 -3.03 11.74
CA PRO A 108 1.20 -3.02 13.15
C PRO A 108 1.79 -1.67 13.57
N ILE A 109 2.49 -0.96 12.68
CA ILE A 109 3.02 0.39 12.96
C ILE A 109 1.87 1.38 13.19
N THR A 110 0.86 1.38 12.33
CA THR A 110 -0.31 2.27 12.48
C THR A 110 -1.10 1.95 13.74
N THR A 111 -1.32 0.67 14.06
CA THR A 111 -1.97 0.26 15.31
C THR A 111 -1.20 0.78 16.53
N PHE A 112 0.12 0.59 16.55
CA PHE A 112 0.96 1.07 17.64
C PHE A 112 0.92 2.60 17.78
N LEU A 113 1.00 3.34 16.67
CA LEU A 113 0.92 4.80 16.69
C LEU A 113 -0.46 5.28 17.17
N ASP A 114 -1.55 4.63 16.75
CA ASP A 114 -2.91 4.99 17.17
C ASP A 114 -3.08 4.80 18.69
N GLU A 115 -2.60 3.68 19.23
CA GLU A 115 -2.65 3.39 20.67
C GLU A 115 -1.78 4.37 21.48
N LEU A 116 -0.57 4.67 21.00
CA LEU A 116 0.34 5.63 21.63
C LEU A 116 -0.24 7.05 21.66
N LEU A 117 -0.81 7.51 20.55
CA LEU A 117 -1.33 8.87 20.40
C LEU A 117 -2.68 9.06 21.12
N ARG A 118 -3.56 8.05 21.08
CA ARG A 118 -4.87 8.11 21.76
C ARG A 118 -4.80 7.78 23.24
N LYS A 119 -3.64 7.33 23.75
CA LYS A 119 -3.46 6.83 25.13
C LYS A 119 -4.48 5.74 25.49
N ASN A 120 -4.94 4.98 24.50
CA ASN A 120 -5.81 3.85 24.75
C ASN A 120 -5.01 2.70 25.35
N GLN A 121 -5.62 1.92 26.24
CA GLN A 121 -5.01 0.68 26.71
C GLN A 121 -4.91 -0.29 25.52
N LEU A 122 -3.74 -0.91 25.35
CA LEU A 122 -3.48 -1.95 24.37
C LEU A 122 -4.59 -3.01 24.44
N SER A 123 -5.44 -3.06 23.43
CA SER A 123 -6.44 -4.13 23.35
C SER A 123 -5.72 -5.43 23.07
N PHE A 124 -5.96 -6.44 23.90
CA PHE A 124 -5.35 -7.77 23.74
C PHE A 124 -5.57 -8.33 22.32
N ASN A 125 -6.73 -8.05 21.72
CA ASN A 125 -7.06 -8.47 20.36
C ASN A 125 -6.20 -7.77 19.29
N ASN A 126 -5.92 -6.47 19.46
CA ASN A 126 -5.07 -5.71 18.54
C ASN A 126 -3.61 -6.17 18.62
N ALA A 127 -3.15 -6.47 19.83
CA ALA A 127 -1.80 -6.98 20.08
C ALA A 127 -1.60 -8.35 19.41
N ILE A 128 -2.55 -9.27 19.58
CA ILE A 128 -2.51 -10.59 18.92
C ILE A 128 -2.54 -10.44 17.39
N GLY A 129 -3.46 -9.62 16.85
CA GLY A 129 -3.55 -9.38 15.41
C GLY A 129 -2.24 -8.85 14.83
N SER A 130 -1.63 -7.88 15.51
CA SER A 130 -0.34 -7.30 15.12
C SER A 130 0.79 -8.33 15.19
N LEU A 131 0.82 -9.17 16.23
CA LEU A 131 1.80 -10.25 16.39
C LEU A 131 1.69 -11.28 15.24
N ILE A 132 0.47 -11.70 14.89
CA ILE A 132 0.22 -12.63 13.79
C ILE A 132 0.73 -12.05 12.46
N ILE A 133 0.47 -10.76 12.21
CA ILE A 133 0.96 -10.07 11.01
C ILE A 133 2.50 -10.08 10.99
N ILE A 134 3.16 -9.73 12.10
CA ILE A 134 4.63 -9.72 12.20
C ILE A 134 5.21 -11.11 11.93
N ILE A 135 4.63 -12.17 12.54
CA ILE A 135 5.05 -13.56 12.31
C ILE A 135 4.88 -13.94 10.84
N GLY A 136 3.75 -13.58 10.23
CA GLY A 136 3.48 -13.85 8.81
C GLY A 136 4.53 -13.21 7.89
N ILE A 137 4.91 -11.96 8.16
CA ILE A 137 5.95 -11.28 7.37
C ILE A 137 7.32 -11.91 7.57
N ALA A 138 7.66 -12.30 8.81
CA ALA A 138 8.92 -12.97 9.12
C ALA A 138 9.05 -14.31 8.38
N LEU A 139 7.99 -15.13 8.42
CA LEU A 139 7.93 -16.40 7.70
C LEU A 139 8.02 -16.21 6.18
N PHE A 140 7.30 -15.24 5.63
CA PHE A 140 7.34 -14.93 4.21
C PHE A 140 8.75 -14.50 3.76
N THR A 141 9.39 -13.62 4.53
CA THR A 141 10.74 -13.13 4.22
C THR A 141 11.77 -14.25 4.35
N PHE A 142 11.66 -15.09 5.37
CA PHE A 142 12.51 -16.27 5.56
C PHE A 142 12.38 -17.25 4.39
N ALA A 143 11.15 -17.56 3.96
CA ALA A 143 10.88 -18.44 2.83
C ALA A 143 11.47 -17.87 1.52
N LEU A 144 11.38 -16.56 1.29
CA LEU A 144 12.01 -15.92 0.13
C LEU A 144 13.53 -16.06 0.14
N ILE A 145 14.18 -15.78 1.28
CA ILE A 145 15.65 -15.90 1.41
C ILE A 145 16.07 -17.36 1.21
N PHE A 146 15.35 -18.31 1.80
CA PHE A 146 15.64 -19.73 1.67
C PHE A 146 15.52 -20.20 0.22
N ASN A 147 14.47 -19.80 -0.49
CA ASN A 147 14.27 -20.15 -1.89
C ASN A 147 15.36 -19.55 -2.80
N GLN A 148 15.74 -18.29 -2.58
CA GLN A 148 16.84 -17.65 -3.33
C GLN A 148 18.18 -18.38 -3.11
N ARG A 149 18.49 -18.74 -1.87
CA ARG A 149 19.71 -19.53 -1.56
C ARG A 149 19.69 -20.88 -2.29
N ARG A 150 18.55 -21.56 -2.33
CA ARG A 150 18.42 -22.86 -3.00
C ARG A 150 18.64 -22.76 -4.52
N GLN A 151 18.12 -21.71 -5.15
CA GLN A 151 18.34 -21.45 -6.59
C GLN A 151 19.79 -21.09 -6.91
N ASN A 152 20.46 -20.31 -6.06
CA ASN A 152 21.88 -19.98 -6.24
C ASN A 152 22.81 -21.19 -6.04
N LEU A 153 22.38 -22.20 -5.27
CA LEU A 153 23.12 -23.44 -5.03
C LEU A 153 22.91 -24.51 -6.12
N THR A 154 22.02 -24.27 -7.09
CA THR A 154 21.88 -25.11 -8.30
C THR A 154 22.48 -24.33 -9.46
N PRO A 155 23.78 -24.53 -9.79
CA PRO A 155 24.38 -23.83 -10.91
C PRO A 155 23.65 -24.20 -12.20
N ASN A 156 23.69 -23.29 -13.16
CA ASN A 156 23.17 -23.36 -14.53
C ASN A 156 23.75 -24.54 -15.39
N SER A 157 24.13 -25.67 -14.81
CA SER A 157 24.86 -26.77 -15.47
C SER A 157 23.99 -27.67 -16.36
N LEU A 158 22.76 -27.30 -16.71
CA LEU A 158 21.89 -28.08 -17.60
C LEU A 158 21.31 -27.28 -18.77
N LYS A 159 21.99 -26.24 -19.24
CA LYS A 159 21.75 -25.73 -20.61
C LYS A 159 22.80 -26.34 -21.53
N PRO A 160 22.47 -27.33 -22.38
CA PRO A 160 23.31 -27.63 -23.53
C PRO A 160 23.37 -26.37 -24.40
N ASN A 161 24.59 -25.94 -24.73
CA ASN A 161 24.84 -24.84 -25.65
C ASN A 161 24.21 -25.19 -27.02
N PRO A 162 23.53 -24.26 -27.73
CA PRO A 162 23.23 -24.45 -29.13
C PRO A 162 24.50 -24.46 -29.98
#